data_AF-A0A445GJM5-F1
#
_entry.id   AF-A0A445GJM5-F1
#
_cell.length_a   1.000
_cell.length_b   1.000
_cell.length_c   1.000
_cell.angle_alpha   90.00
_cell.angle_beta   90.00
_cell.angle_gamma   90.00
#
_symmetry.space_group_name_H-M   'P 1'
#
loop_
_entity.id
_entity.type
_entity.pdbx_description
1 polymer ?
#
loop_
_entity_poly.entity_id
_entity_poly.type
_entity_poly.pdbx_seq_one_letter_code
_entity_poly.pdbx_strand_id
1 'polypeptide(L)'
;MQLAGWHRMSYEYGDGSLISEESKALIRNVYAITEGKYIIFGAGATHLLNAVVHALSSNASSSLEEVVTSFPYYPVKLNITVPYITSKEL
;
A
#
# COMPACT_ATOMS: atom_id res chain seq x y z
N MET A 1 5.69 23.46 -16.58
CA MET A 1 4.94 23.83 -15.37
C MET A 1 5.95 23.97 -14.24
N GLN A 2 6.09 25.17 -13.66
CA GLN A 2 7.08 25.45 -12.62
C GLN A 2 6.32 25.58 -11.29
N LEU A 3 6.63 24.70 -10.32
CA LEU A 3 6.04 24.74 -8.99
C LEU A 3 6.77 25.80 -8.17
N ALA A 4 6.03 26.57 -7.37
CA ALA A 4 6.65 27.49 -6.41
C ALA A 4 7.52 26.70 -5.42
N GLY A 5 8.65 27.25 -4.99
CA GLY A 5 9.56 26.58 -4.05
C GLY A 5 8.92 26.24 -2.70
N TRP A 6 7.83 26.93 -2.35
CA TRP A 6 7.06 26.74 -1.13
C TRP A 6 5.88 25.77 -1.31
N HIS A 7 5.69 25.21 -2.50
CA HIS A 7 4.56 24.37 -2.80
C HIS A 7 4.64 23.08 -1.97
N ARG A 8 3.63 22.84 -1.12
CA ARG A 8 3.46 21.63 -0.30
C ARG A 8 4.61 21.36 0.69
N MET A 9 5.08 22.41 1.38
CA MET A 9 6.00 22.26 2.51
C MET A 9 5.32 21.84 3.83
N SER A 10 3.99 21.96 3.92
CA SER A 10 3.22 21.51 5.09
C SER A 10 3.04 19.98 5.07
N TYR A 11 3.00 19.36 6.26
CA TYR A 11 2.73 17.94 6.41
C TYR A 11 1.30 17.54 6.01
N GLU A 12 0.38 18.50 6.08
CA GLU A 12 -1.05 18.33 5.78
C GLU A 12 -1.48 19.31 4.69
N TYR A 13 -2.62 19.02 4.06
CA TYR A 13 -3.32 19.98 3.21
C TYR A 13 -4.13 20.95 4.06
N GLY A 14 -4.69 21.99 3.43
CA GLY A 14 -5.46 23.02 4.15
C GLY A 14 -6.71 22.51 4.88
N ASP A 15 -7.14 21.27 4.61
CA ASP A 15 -8.25 20.57 5.27
C ASP A 15 -7.79 19.58 6.35
N GLY A 16 -6.49 19.54 6.69
CA GLY A 16 -5.90 18.59 7.64
C GLY A 16 -5.73 17.17 7.10
N SER A 17 -6.06 16.93 5.82
CA SER A 17 -5.83 15.63 5.20
C SER A 17 -4.34 15.41 4.90
N LEU A 18 -3.94 14.15 4.76
CA LEU A 18 -2.60 13.77 4.31
C LEU A 18 -2.55 13.44 2.81
N ILE A 19 -3.70 13.48 2.12
CA ILE A 19 -3.87 12.98 0.75
C ILE A 19 -4.62 14.03 -0.07
N SER A 20 -4.17 14.30 -1.30
CA SER A 20 -4.80 15.28 -2.18
C SER A 20 -6.19 14.84 -2.60
N GLU A 21 -7.19 15.68 -2.36
CA GLU A 21 -8.54 15.49 -2.88
C GLU A 21 -8.58 15.47 -4.41
N GLU A 22 -7.84 16.35 -5.08
CA GLU A 22 -7.72 16.35 -6.54
C GLU A 22 -7.20 15.02 -7.08
N SER A 23 -6.19 14.44 -6.43
CA SER A 23 -5.66 13.13 -6.83
C SER A 23 -6.66 12.00 -6.57
N LYS A 24 -7.39 12.03 -5.45
CA LYS A 24 -8.48 11.07 -5.18
C LYS A 24 -9.59 11.18 -6.22
N ALA A 25 -10.00 12.40 -6.57
CA ALA A 25 -11.03 12.66 -7.56
C ALA A 25 -10.61 12.14 -8.93
N LEU A 26 -9.35 12.35 -9.34
CA LEU A 26 -8.81 11.79 -10.58
C LEU A 26 -8.83 10.26 -10.59
N ILE A 27 -8.39 9.61 -9.50
CA ILE A 27 -8.42 8.14 -9.39
C ILE A 27 -9.85 7.62 -9.50
N ARG A 28 -10.81 8.28 -8.85
CA ARG A 28 -12.24 7.92 -8.92
C ARG A 28 -12.82 8.09 -10.31
N ASN A 29 -12.43 9.15 -11.00
CA ASN A 29 -12.86 9.40 -12.38
C ASN A 29 -12.31 8.33 -13.34
N VAL A 30 -11.03 7.98 -13.22
CA VAL A 30 -10.39 6.98 -14.10
C VAL A 30 -10.88 5.56 -13.80
N TYR A 31 -11.16 5.23 -12.54
CA TYR A 31 -11.54 3.88 -12.11
C TYR A 31 -12.90 3.87 -11.41
N ALA A 32 -13.97 3.59 -12.15
CA ALA A 32 -15.34 3.47 -11.62
C ALA A 32 -15.48 2.40 -10.51
N ILE A 33 -14.61 1.39 -10.51
CA ILE A 33 -14.56 0.31 -9.50
C ILE A 33 -14.22 0.83 -8.07
N THR A 34 -13.83 2.11 -7.93
CA THR A 34 -13.45 2.71 -6.65
C THR A 34 -14.63 3.32 -5.88
N GLU A 35 -15.84 3.34 -6.43
CA GLU A 35 -17.04 3.79 -5.72
C GLU A 35 -17.29 2.94 -4.47
N GLY A 36 -17.58 3.60 -3.35
CA GLY A 36 -17.77 2.94 -2.04
C GLY A 36 -16.50 2.36 -1.39
N LYS A 37 -15.31 2.57 -1.98
CA LYS A 37 -14.03 2.06 -1.45
C LYS A 37 -13.18 3.16 -0.82
N TYR A 38 -12.44 2.79 0.22
CA TYR A 38 -11.38 3.64 0.77
C TYR A 38 -10.17 3.66 -0.17
N ILE A 39 -9.57 4.84 -0.36
CA ILE A 39 -8.36 5.02 -1.16
C ILE A 39 -7.22 5.39 -0.23
N ILE A 40 -6.16 4.59 -0.25
CA ILE A 40 -4.94 4.79 0.54
C ILE A 40 -3.78 5.02 -0.42
N PHE A 41 -2.90 5.96 -0.07
CA PHE A 41 -1.71 6.29 -0.85
C PHE A 41 -0.48 5.77 -0.13
N GLY A 42 0.45 5.21 -0.90
CA GLY A 42 1.76 4.75 -0.42
C GLY A 42 2.82 5.12 -1.44
N ALA A 43 4.08 5.06 -1.04
CA ALA A 43 5.21 5.30 -1.94
C ALA A 43 5.42 4.08 -2.87
N GLY A 44 4.47 3.85 -3.77
CA GLY A 44 4.44 2.72 -4.70
C GLY A 44 3.63 1.52 -4.21
N ALA A 45 3.32 0.60 -5.14
CA ALA A 45 2.52 -0.58 -4.88
C ALA A 45 3.16 -1.54 -3.86
N THR A 46 4.49 -1.62 -3.80
CA THR A 46 5.22 -2.45 -2.83
C THR A 46 4.95 -2.02 -1.38
N HIS A 47 4.94 -0.70 -1.12
CA HIS A 47 4.61 -0.20 0.23
C HIS A 47 3.17 -0.53 0.61
N LEU A 48 2.23 -0.39 -0.33
CA LEU A 48 0.84 -0.75 -0.10
C LEU A 48 0.67 -2.26 0.13
N LEU A 49 1.36 -3.11 -0.63
CA LEU A 49 1.32 -4.56 -0.46
C LEU A 49 1.78 -4.97 0.94
N ASN A 50 2.90 -4.43 1.41
CA ASN A 50 3.41 -4.70 2.75
C ASN A 50 2.48 -4.18 3.85
N ALA A 51 1.92 -2.98 3.66
CA ALA A 51 0.96 -2.40 4.60
C ALA A 51 -0.31 -3.25 4.71
N VAL A 52 -0.80 -3.81 3.59
CA VAL A 52 -1.96 -4.71 3.58
C VAL A 52 -1.65 -6.01 4.32
N VAL A 53 -0.51 -6.66 4.04
CA VAL A 53 -0.08 -7.88 4.78
C VAL A 53 0.00 -7.60 6.28
N HIS A 54 0.60 -6.49 6.67
CA HIS A 54 0.70 -6.10 8.08
C HIS A 54 -0.67 -5.83 8.72
N ALA A 55 -1.57 -5.12 8.03
CA ALA A 55 -2.90 -4.79 8.53
C ALA A 55 -3.81 -6.03 8.69
N LEU A 56 -3.68 -7.02 7.80
CA LEU A 56 -4.41 -8.28 7.89
C LEU A 56 -3.89 -9.16 9.03
N SER A 57 -2.56 -9.30 9.13
CA SER A 57 -1.92 -10.11 10.16
C SER A 57 -2.17 -9.58 11.58
N SER A 58 -2.23 -8.25 11.76
CA SER A 58 -2.55 -7.62 13.04
C SER A 58 -3.94 -7.98 13.58
N ASN A 59 -4.88 -8.40 12.73
CA ASN A 59 -6.22 -8.84 13.14
C ASN A 59 -6.29 -10.35 13.40
N ALA A 60 -5.31 -11.12 12.90
CA ALA A 60 -5.20 -12.57 13.09
C ALA A 60 -4.34 -12.86 14.34
N SER A 61 -4.88 -12.56 15.53
CA SER A 61 -4.16 -12.58 16.82
C SER A 61 -3.54 -13.94 17.26
N SER A 62 -3.53 -14.99 16.44
CA SER A 62 -3.04 -16.31 16.87
C SER A 62 -2.51 -17.25 15.77
N SER A 63 -2.36 -16.84 14.51
CA SER A 63 -1.83 -17.71 13.45
C SER A 63 -0.80 -16.98 12.58
N LEU A 64 0.32 -17.65 12.24
CA LEU A 64 1.17 -17.20 11.15
C LEU A 64 0.32 -17.09 9.89
N GLU A 65 0.14 -15.89 9.36
CA GLU A 65 -0.54 -15.67 8.08
C GLU A 65 0.42 -16.08 6.95
N GLU A 66 0.08 -17.15 6.24
CA GLU A 66 0.79 -17.56 5.05
C GLU A 66 0.28 -16.76 3.84
N VAL A 67 1.14 -15.88 3.31
CA VAL A 67 0.83 -15.12 2.10
C VAL A 67 1.11 -15.99 0.88
N VAL A 68 0.06 -16.57 0.31
CA VAL A 68 0.16 -17.47 -0.86
C VAL A 68 -0.18 -16.71 -2.15
N THR A 69 0.50 -17.05 -3.24
CA THR A 69 0.20 -16.56 -4.59
C THR A 69 0.14 -17.70 -5.59
N SER A 70 -0.77 -17.65 -6.57
CA SER A 70 -0.87 -18.66 -7.64
C SER A 70 0.20 -18.47 -8.72
N PHE A 71 0.74 -19.56 -9.25
CA PHE A 71 1.68 -19.53 -10.37
C PHE A 71 0.98 -19.29 -11.73
N PRO A 72 1.58 -18.52 -12.67
CA PRO A 72 2.78 -17.70 -12.50
C PRO A 72 2.50 -16.40 -11.74
N TYR A 73 3.41 -16.02 -10.83
CA TYR A 73 3.25 -14.86 -9.95
C TYR A 73 4.22 -13.72 -10.32
N TYR A 74 3.86 -12.49 -9.94
CA TYR A 74 4.71 -11.32 -10.11
C TYR A 74 5.91 -11.40 -9.14
N PRO A 75 7.17 -11.46 -9.62
CA PRO A 75 8.34 -11.66 -8.76
C PRO A 75 8.75 -10.34 -8.09
N VAL A 76 7.85 -9.71 -7.34
CA VAL A 76 8.24 -8.70 -6.36
C VAL A 76 8.92 -9.43 -5.22
N LYS A 77 10.18 -9.09 -4.96
CA LYS A 77 10.94 -9.59 -3.82
C LYS A 77 10.23 -9.19 -2.53
N LEU A 78 9.39 -10.09 -2.04
CA LEU A 78 8.90 -10.12 -0.66
C LEU A 78 10.07 -10.53 0.24
N ASN A 79 11.09 -9.67 0.37
CA ASN A 79 12.13 -9.81 1.41
C ASN A 79 11.57 -9.63 2.84
N ILE A 80 10.27 -9.85 3.02
CA ILE A 80 9.51 -9.72 4.27
C ILE A 80 8.98 -11.09 4.72
N THR A 81 9.02 -12.15 3.89
CA THR A 81 8.55 -13.50 4.29
C THR A 81 9.58 -14.61 4.12
N VAL A 82 10.64 -14.41 3.33
CA VAL A 82 11.54 -15.52 2.92
C VAL A 82 12.53 -16.04 3.99
N PRO A 83 12.97 -15.33 5.05
CA PRO A 83 13.98 -15.93 5.93
C PRO A 83 13.45 -17.06 6.84
N TYR A 84 12.13 -17.29 6.92
CA TYR A 84 11.58 -18.30 7.84
C TYR A 84 11.34 -19.68 7.21
N ILE A 85 11.29 -19.79 5.88
CA ILE A 85 10.99 -21.06 5.20
C ILE A 85 12.27 -21.85 4.89
N THR A 86 13.44 -21.21 4.76
CA THR A 86 14.71 -21.87 4.41
C THR A 86 15.56 -22.34 5.60
N SER A 87 15.13 -22.13 6.85
CA SER A 87 15.89 -22.57 8.03
C SER A 87 15.35 -23.84 8.71
N LYS A 88 14.37 -24.53 8.10
CA LYS A 88 13.82 -25.81 8.60
C LYS A 88 14.03 -27.00 7.67
N GLU A 89 14.84 -26.83 6.62
CA GLU A 89 15.19 -27.88 5.65
C GLU A 89 16.72 -27.98 5.49
N LEU A 90 17.45 -28.02 6.61
CA LEU A 90 18.83 -28.49 6.72
C LEU A 90 19.07 -29.15 8.09
#